data_AF-A0A350AMT0-F1
#
_entry.id   AF-A0A350AMT0-F1
#
_cell.length_a   1.000
_cell.length_b   1.000
_cell.length_c   1.000
_cell.angle_alpha   90.00
_cell.angle_beta   90.00
_cell.angle_gamma   90.00
#
_symmetry.space_group_name_H-M   'P 1'
#
loop_
_entity.id
_entity.type
_entity.pdbx_description
1 polymer ?
#
loop_
_entity_poly.entity_id
_entity_poly.type
_entity_poly.pdbx_seq_one_letter_code
_entity_poly.pdbx_strand_id
1 'polypeptide(L)'
;MKKIATVLVVVKDGKVLLGMKKRGFGEGRWNGFGGKPNAGESVEEAAIRETQEECGIKPKGILKNGIINFEFAVKPEWNQQVHFFSATGYEGEIIETEEMRPAWFEFGKIPYVKMWPDDIFWLPLMLEGKKFEGKFVFGEDGEILEHEIREVDHI
;
A
#
# COMPACT_ATOMS: atom_id res chain seq x y z
N MET A 1 12.93 -8.34 -15.08
CA MET A 1 11.56 -8.71 -14.65
C MET A 1 11.15 -7.72 -13.56
N LYS A 2 10.00 -7.04 -13.69
CA LYS A 2 9.52 -6.11 -12.65
C LYS A 2 9.19 -6.93 -11.39
N LYS A 3 9.64 -6.47 -10.21
CA LYS A 3 9.32 -7.14 -8.94
C LYS A 3 7.82 -6.97 -8.67
N ILE A 4 7.19 -7.97 -8.05
CA ILE A 4 5.80 -7.87 -7.59
C ILE A 4 5.82 -7.56 -6.10
N ALA A 5 4.95 -6.64 -5.68
CA ALA A 5 4.70 -6.36 -4.27
C ALA A 5 3.22 -6.06 -4.03
N THR A 6 2.81 -6.01 -2.77
CA THR A 6 1.44 -5.77 -2.34
C THR A 6 1.37 -4.60 -1.38
N VAL A 7 0.22 -3.95 -1.33
CA VAL A 7 -0.16 -2.99 -0.29
C VAL A 7 -1.62 -3.24 0.05
N LEU A 8 -1.93 -3.41 1.32
CA LEU A 8 -3.27 -3.56 1.85
C LEU A 8 -3.52 -2.50 2.93
N VAL A 9 -4.67 -1.83 2.86
CA VAL A 9 -5.16 -0.99 3.94
C VAL A 9 -6.46 -1.55 4.51
N VAL A 10 -6.67 -1.38 5.81
CA VAL A 10 -7.98 -1.69 6.42
C VAL A 10 -8.78 -0.40 6.52
N VAL A 11 -9.97 -0.39 5.95
CA VAL A 11 -10.91 0.74 5.98
C VAL A 11 -12.11 0.33 6.82
N LYS A 12 -12.34 1.04 7.93
CA LYS A 12 -13.42 0.74 8.86
C LYS A 12 -13.88 2.01 9.58
N ASP A 13 -15.19 2.19 9.72
CA ASP A 13 -15.80 3.28 10.50
C ASP A 13 -15.29 4.69 10.11
N GLY A 14 -15.13 4.94 8.80
CA GLY A 14 -14.65 6.23 8.27
C GLY A 14 -13.15 6.50 8.54
N LYS A 15 -12.39 5.45 8.88
CA LYS A 15 -10.97 5.52 9.15
C LYS A 15 -10.21 4.49 8.31
N VAL A 16 -8.92 4.76 8.12
CA VAL A 16 -7.96 3.87 7.48
C VAL A 16 -6.86 3.51 8.49
N LEU A 17 -6.50 2.22 8.55
CA LEU A 17 -5.36 1.75 9.32
C LEU A 17 -4.11 1.80 8.45
N LEU A 18 -3.09 2.52 8.94
CA LEU A 18 -1.77 2.63 8.31
C LEU A 18 -0.70 2.21 9.31
N GLY A 19 0.47 1.81 8.84
CA GLY A 19 1.65 1.55 9.66
C GLY A 19 2.77 2.55 9.38
N MET A 20 3.38 3.09 10.44
CA MET A 20 4.62 3.84 10.34
C MET A 20 5.76 2.84 10.22
N LYS A 21 6.47 2.86 9.09
CA LYS A 21 7.58 1.95 8.85
C LYS A 21 8.79 2.32 9.69
N LYS A 22 9.29 1.36 10.47
CA LYS A 22 10.36 1.53 11.46
C LYS A 22 11.74 1.16 10.92
N ARG A 23 11.82 0.38 9.83
CA ARG A 23 13.08 -0.04 9.21
C ARG A 23 12.93 -0.32 7.72
N GLY A 24 14.03 -0.24 6.98
CA GLY A 24 14.12 -0.69 5.60
C GLY A 24 13.53 0.29 4.58
N PHE A 25 13.14 -0.22 3.40
CA PHE A 25 12.68 0.63 2.31
C PHE A 25 11.35 1.34 2.66
N GLY A 26 11.38 2.67 2.74
CA GLY A 26 10.24 3.49 3.15
C GLY A 26 10.18 3.80 4.65
N GLU A 27 11.26 3.54 5.40
CA GLU A 27 11.38 3.95 6.81
C GLU A 27 11.00 5.42 7.03
N GLY A 28 10.28 5.67 8.13
CA GLY A 28 9.81 7.00 8.49
C GLY A 28 8.55 7.46 7.74
N ARG A 29 7.98 6.62 6.86
CA ARG A 29 6.72 6.89 6.15
C ARG A 29 5.57 6.05 6.68
N TRP A 30 4.38 6.64 6.70
CA TRP A 30 3.13 5.91 6.84
C TRP A 30 2.78 5.22 5.52
N ASN A 31 2.30 3.98 5.59
CA ASN A 31 1.82 3.24 4.42
C ASN A 31 0.75 2.21 4.83
N GLY A 32 0.12 1.56 3.85
CA GLY A 32 -0.53 0.27 4.06
C GLY A 32 0.49 -0.84 4.37
N PHE A 33 -0.03 -2.03 4.65
CA PHE A 33 0.75 -3.21 5.00
C PHE A 33 1.00 -4.08 3.77
N GLY A 34 2.22 -4.59 3.60
CA GLY A 34 2.50 -5.38 2.40
C GLY A 34 3.97 -5.56 2.07
N GLY A 35 4.19 -6.47 1.12
CA GLY A 35 5.52 -6.94 0.78
C GLY A 35 5.50 -7.79 -0.47
N LYS A 36 6.50 -8.65 -0.63
CA LYS A 36 6.67 -9.44 -1.85
C LYS A 36 6.00 -10.81 -1.70
N PRO A 37 5.34 -11.33 -2.74
CA PRO A 37 4.90 -12.71 -2.72
C PRO A 37 6.07 -13.69 -2.62
N ASN A 38 5.89 -14.73 -1.83
CA ASN A 38 6.76 -15.90 -1.79
C ASN A 38 6.61 -16.76 -3.06
N ALA A 39 7.54 -17.70 -3.26
CA ALA A 39 7.46 -18.62 -4.41
C ALA A 39 6.18 -19.47 -4.34
N GLY A 40 5.33 -19.37 -5.36
CA GLY A 40 4.05 -20.07 -5.43
C GLY A 40 2.90 -19.41 -4.65
N GLU A 41 3.16 -18.28 -3.98
CA GLU A 41 2.14 -17.51 -3.26
C GLU A 41 1.43 -16.55 -4.23
N SER A 42 0.09 -16.52 -4.17
CA SER A 42 -0.67 -15.52 -4.91
C SER A 42 -0.48 -14.12 -4.31
N VAL A 43 -0.73 -13.08 -5.11
CA VAL A 43 -0.63 -11.69 -4.64
C VAL A 43 -1.60 -11.37 -3.49
N GLU A 44 -2.77 -12.01 -3.46
CA GLU A 44 -3.73 -11.80 -2.37
C GLU A 44 -3.28 -12.52 -1.09
N GLU A 45 -2.79 -13.76 -1.19
CA GLU A 45 -2.22 -14.49 -0.05
C GLU A 45 -1.04 -13.72 0.57
N ALA A 46 -0.16 -13.16 -0.28
CA ALA A 46 0.94 -12.31 0.18
C ALA A 46 0.42 -11.07 0.92
N ALA A 47 -0.59 -10.36 0.40
CA ALA A 47 -1.16 -9.20 1.08
C ALA A 47 -1.74 -9.55 2.46
N ILE A 48 -2.41 -10.71 2.58
CA ILE A 48 -2.96 -11.21 3.85
C ILE A 48 -1.84 -11.55 4.83
N ARG A 49 -0.84 -12.32 4.39
CA ARG A 49 0.31 -12.74 5.21
C ARG A 49 1.07 -11.53 5.74
N GLU A 50 1.45 -10.62 4.85
CA GLU A 50 2.21 -9.41 5.21
C GLU A 50 1.43 -8.53 6.18
N THR A 51 0.11 -8.36 5.99
CA THR A 51 -0.73 -7.64 6.96
C THR A 51 -0.68 -8.30 8.34
N GLN A 52 -0.76 -9.63 8.40
CA GLN A 52 -0.66 -10.37 9.65
C GLN A 52 0.72 -10.25 10.30
N GLU A 53 1.79 -10.34 9.51
CA GLU A 53 3.18 -10.22 9.98
C GLU A 53 3.51 -8.81 10.48
N GLU A 54 3.03 -7.77 9.79
CA GLU A 54 3.38 -6.37 10.08
C GLU A 54 2.50 -5.74 11.17
N CYS A 55 1.25 -6.19 11.36
CA CYS A 55 0.34 -5.58 12.35
C CYS A 55 -0.57 -6.55 13.14
N GLY A 56 -0.36 -7.86 13.03
CA GLY A 56 -0.99 -8.88 13.88
C GLY A 56 -2.42 -9.26 13.54
N ILE A 57 -3.00 -8.68 12.48
CA ILE A 57 -4.42 -8.90 12.14
C ILE A 57 -4.58 -9.65 10.82
N LYS A 58 -5.68 -10.41 10.72
CA LYS A 58 -6.11 -11.06 9.49
C LYS A 58 -7.20 -10.22 8.82
N PRO A 59 -6.95 -9.59 7.66
CA PRO A 59 -7.96 -8.77 6.99
C PRO A 59 -9.17 -9.59 6.50
N LYS A 60 -10.34 -8.93 6.40
CA LYS A 60 -11.63 -9.49 5.97
C LYS A 60 -12.31 -8.57 4.97
N GLY A 61 -13.13 -9.15 4.08
CA GLY A 61 -13.80 -8.39 3.02
C GLY A 61 -12.79 -7.72 2.10
N ILE A 62 -11.81 -8.50 1.63
CA ILE A 62 -10.69 -7.99 0.83
C ILE A 62 -11.19 -7.67 -0.57
N LEU A 63 -10.81 -6.50 -1.07
CA LEU A 63 -11.11 -6.02 -2.40
C LEU A 63 -9.80 -5.68 -3.12
N LYS A 64 -9.72 -6.09 -4.38
CA LYS A 64 -8.66 -5.65 -5.28
C LYS A 64 -9.00 -4.27 -5.81
N ASN A 65 -8.21 -3.26 -5.45
CA ASN A 65 -8.46 -1.87 -5.85
C ASN A 65 -7.60 -1.44 -7.04
N GLY A 66 -6.36 -1.90 -7.14
CA GLY A 66 -5.53 -1.38 -8.22
C GLY A 66 -4.21 -2.06 -8.45
N ILE A 67 -3.58 -1.63 -9.54
CA ILE A 67 -2.23 -2.02 -9.92
C ILE A 67 -1.48 -0.75 -10.35
N ILE A 68 -0.34 -0.47 -9.70
CA ILE A 68 0.52 0.65 -10.08
C ILE A 68 1.92 0.12 -10.42
N ASN A 69 2.46 0.59 -11.53
CA ASN A 69 3.84 0.36 -11.93
C ASN A 69 4.73 1.50 -11.43
N PHE A 70 5.63 1.21 -10.50
CA PHE A 70 6.61 2.15 -10.00
C PHE A 70 7.96 1.93 -10.69
N GLU A 71 8.51 3.02 -11.22
CA GLU A 71 9.83 3.06 -11.86
C GLU A 71 10.70 4.07 -11.11
N PHE A 72 11.94 3.72 -10.81
CA PHE A 72 12.91 4.59 -10.14
C PHE A 72 14.04 4.86 -11.11
N ALA A 73 14.11 6.09 -11.63
CA ALA A 73 15.00 6.44 -12.75
C ALA A 73 16.48 6.16 -12.46
N VAL A 74 16.91 6.39 -11.21
CA VAL A 74 18.30 6.22 -10.76
C VAL A 74 18.56 4.84 -10.15
N LYS A 75 17.51 4.12 -9.72
CA LYS A 75 17.61 2.78 -9.10
C LYS A 75 16.65 1.78 -9.74
N PRO A 76 16.87 1.37 -11.01
CA PRO A 76 15.95 0.49 -11.73
C PRO A 76 15.71 -0.86 -11.04
N GLU A 77 16.60 -1.30 -10.17
CA GLU A 77 16.43 -2.49 -9.33
C GLU A 77 15.31 -2.35 -8.28
N TRP A 78 14.81 -1.14 -8.02
CA TRP A 78 13.64 -0.87 -7.19
C TRP A 78 12.32 -0.91 -7.98
N ASN A 79 12.38 -1.02 -9.32
CA ASN A 79 11.19 -1.08 -10.15
C ASN A 79 10.27 -2.24 -9.74
N GLN A 80 9.01 -1.92 -9.54
CA GLN A 80 8.02 -2.85 -9.02
C GLN A 80 6.63 -2.57 -9.57
N GLN A 81 5.85 -3.62 -9.74
CA GLN A 81 4.41 -3.54 -9.93
C GLN A 81 3.75 -3.88 -8.60
N VAL A 82 3.04 -2.92 -8.03
CA VAL A 82 2.40 -3.03 -6.73
C VAL A 82 0.92 -3.28 -6.91
N HIS A 83 0.44 -4.26 -6.16
CA HIS A 83 -0.92 -4.77 -6.15
C HIS A 83 -1.64 -4.22 -4.92
N PHE A 84 -2.60 -3.34 -5.13
CA PHE A 84 -3.31 -2.62 -4.06
C PHE A 84 -4.62 -3.31 -3.67
N PHE A 85 -4.82 -3.45 -2.37
CA PHE A 85 -5.98 -4.06 -1.75
C PHE A 85 -6.53 -3.18 -0.63
N SER A 86 -7.82 -3.32 -0.36
CA SER A 86 -8.47 -2.80 0.84
C SER A 86 -9.23 -3.90 1.53
N ALA A 87 -9.44 -3.77 2.83
CA ALA A 87 -10.24 -4.69 3.63
C ALA A 87 -11.26 -3.89 4.43
N THR A 88 -12.51 -4.38 4.50
CA THR A 88 -13.59 -3.71 5.24
C THR A 88 -13.63 -4.09 6.73
N GLY A 89 -12.75 -5.01 7.16
CA GLY A 89 -12.66 -5.47 8.53
C GLY A 89 -11.45 -6.38 8.75
N TYR A 90 -11.34 -6.94 9.95
CA TYR A 90 -10.25 -7.84 10.33
C TYR A 90 -10.61 -8.70 11.55
N GLU A 91 -9.84 -9.76 11.76
CA GLU A 91 -9.78 -10.56 12.98
C GLU A 91 -8.42 -10.38 13.66
N GLY A 92 -8.36 -10.53 14.98
CA GLY A 92 -7.13 -10.41 15.77
C GLY A 92 -6.97 -9.06 16.47
N GLU A 93 -5.82 -8.88 17.10
CA GLU A 93 -5.44 -7.66 17.80
C GLU A 93 -4.38 -6.90 17.00
N ILE A 94 -4.55 -5.58 16.89
CA ILE A 94 -3.55 -4.73 16.23
C ILE A 94 -2.36 -4.59 17.16
N ILE A 95 -1.19 -5.01 16.69
CA ILE A 95 0.06 -4.92 17.44
C ILE A 95 1.09 -4.08 16.69
N GLU A 96 1.93 -3.37 17.45
CA GLU A 96 3.17 -2.84 16.91
C GLU A 96 4.20 -3.97 16.80
N THR A 97 4.93 -4.00 15.68
CA THR A 97 5.97 -4.98 15.40
C THR A 97 7.34 -4.31 15.35
N GLU A 98 8.39 -5.09 15.10
CA GLU A 98 9.70 -4.51 14.80
C GLU A 98 9.68 -3.67 13.52
N GLU A 99 8.75 -3.95 12.60
CA GLU A 99 8.72 -3.35 11.26
C GLU A 99 7.77 -2.16 11.16
N MET A 100 6.60 -2.26 11.80
CA MET A 100 5.51 -1.31 11.62
C MET A 100 4.87 -0.93 12.94
N ARG A 101 4.55 0.36 13.08
CA ARG A 101 3.71 0.89 14.18
C ARG A 101 2.34 1.30 13.63
N PRO A 102 1.28 0.49 13.81
CA PRO A 102 -0.04 0.78 13.28
C PRO A 102 -0.74 1.96 13.96
N ALA A 103 -1.53 2.73 13.21
CA ALA A 103 -2.42 3.76 13.73
C ALA A 103 -3.61 4.00 12.80
N TRP A 104 -4.76 4.32 13.40
CA TRP A 104 -5.96 4.70 12.66
C TRP A 104 -5.96 6.20 12.33
N PHE A 105 -6.37 6.53 11.12
CA PHE A 105 -6.54 7.90 10.65
C PHE A 105 -7.95 8.10 10.09
N GLU A 106 -8.62 9.17 10.50
CA GLU A 106 -9.80 9.68 9.80
C GLU A 106 -9.40 10.14 8.39
N PHE A 107 -10.27 9.98 7.39
CA PHE A 107 -9.93 10.30 6.00
C PHE A 107 -9.43 11.74 5.81
N GLY A 108 -10.03 12.71 6.49
CA GLY A 108 -9.60 14.12 6.47
C GLY A 108 -8.32 14.43 7.27
N LYS A 109 -7.74 13.43 7.95
CA LYS A 109 -6.53 13.57 8.80
C LYS A 109 -5.41 12.64 8.37
N ILE A 110 -5.50 12.05 7.17
CA ILE A 110 -4.44 11.20 6.61
C ILE A 110 -3.16 12.04 6.46
N PRO A 111 -2.01 11.59 7.00
CA PRO A 111 -0.80 12.39 7.06
C PRO A 111 0.01 12.29 5.76
N TYR A 112 -0.56 12.68 4.61
CA TYR A 112 0.07 12.55 3.28
C TYR A 112 1.50 13.10 3.20
N VAL A 113 1.80 14.17 3.95
CA VAL A 113 3.16 14.76 4.04
C VAL A 113 4.22 13.82 4.64
N LYS A 114 3.79 12.76 5.34
CA LYS A 114 4.62 11.69 5.89
C LYS A 114 4.37 10.35 5.20
N MET A 115 3.75 10.35 4.03
CA MET A 115 3.49 9.16 3.22
C MET A 115 4.39 9.17 1.98
N TRP A 116 4.24 8.19 1.10
CA TRP A 116 4.86 8.31 -0.23
C TRP A 116 4.17 9.41 -1.05
N PRO A 117 4.90 10.16 -1.89
CA PRO A 117 4.31 11.27 -2.65
C PRO A 117 3.18 10.84 -3.60
N ASP A 118 3.16 9.59 -4.04
CA ASP A 118 2.12 9.05 -4.92
C ASP A 118 0.81 8.73 -4.20
N ASP A 119 0.84 8.57 -2.87
CA ASP A 119 -0.32 8.15 -2.07
C ASP A 119 -1.47 9.15 -2.15
N ILE A 120 -1.18 10.43 -2.37
CA ILE A 120 -2.21 11.48 -2.55
C ILE A 120 -3.06 11.26 -3.81
N PHE A 121 -2.57 10.50 -4.79
CA PHE A 121 -3.27 10.25 -6.05
C PHE A 121 -4.18 9.03 -5.97
N TRP A 122 -3.70 7.91 -5.42
CA TRP A 122 -4.42 6.64 -5.46
C TRP A 122 -5.23 6.34 -4.19
N LEU A 123 -4.79 6.79 -3.01
CA LEU A 123 -5.49 6.47 -1.76
C LEU A 123 -6.89 7.08 -1.72
N PRO A 124 -7.14 8.33 -2.15
CA PRO A 124 -8.50 8.86 -2.21
C PRO A 124 -9.43 8.01 -3.11
N LEU A 125 -8.95 7.57 -4.28
CA LEU A 125 -9.71 6.70 -5.17
C LEU A 125 -10.09 5.39 -4.46
N MET A 126 -9.14 4.78 -3.76
CA MET A 126 -9.37 3.57 -2.98
C MET A 126 -10.43 3.78 -1.89
N LEU A 127 -10.36 4.88 -1.15
CA LEU A 127 -11.29 5.21 -0.06
C LEU A 127 -12.71 5.55 -0.56
N GLU A 128 -12.82 6.02 -1.81
CA GLU A 128 -14.09 6.18 -2.53
C GLU A 128 -14.64 4.86 -3.10
N GLY A 129 -13.92 3.74 -2.94
CA GLY A 129 -14.30 2.43 -3.45
C GLY A 129 -14.04 2.24 -4.94
N LYS A 130 -13.29 3.14 -5.57
CA LYS A 130 -12.92 3.07 -6.98
C LYS A 130 -11.76 2.10 -7.20
N LYS A 131 -11.65 1.63 -8.44
CA LYS A 131 -10.49 0.86 -8.90
C LYS A 131 -9.61 1.71 -9.80
N PHE A 132 -8.32 1.42 -9.81
CA PHE A 132 -7.35 2.23 -10.55
C PHE A 132 -6.20 1.42 -11.12
N GLU A 133 -5.70 1.90 -12.25
CA GLU A 133 -4.39 1.53 -12.79
C GLU A 133 -3.51 2.77 -12.84
N GLY A 134 -2.20 2.59 -12.67
CA GLY A 134 -1.29 3.72 -12.78
C GLY A 134 0.16 3.37 -13.06
N LYS A 135 0.92 4.43 -13.28
CA LYS A 135 2.37 4.42 -13.42
C LYS A 135 2.92 5.67 -12.74
N PHE A 136 3.99 5.50 -11.96
CA PHE A 136 4.75 6.61 -11.38
C PHE A 136 6.23 6.40 -11.66
N VAL A 137 6.91 7.46 -12.08
CA VAL A 137 8.36 7.50 -12.25
C VAL A 137 8.95 8.41 -11.18
N PHE A 138 9.78 7.85 -10.31
CA PHE A 138 10.47 8.56 -9.24
C PHE A 138 11.88 8.96 -9.67
N GLY A 139 12.25 10.18 -9.28
CA GLY A 139 13.61 10.73 -9.42
C GLY A 139 14.55 10.29 -8.29
N GLU A 140 15.69 10.96 -8.20
CA GLU A 140 16.75 10.61 -7.24
C GLU A 140 16.36 10.96 -5.81
N ASP A 141 15.70 12.10 -5.62
CA ASP A 141 15.31 12.64 -4.32
C ASP A 141 13.94 12.14 -3.84
N GLY A 142 13.34 11.21 -4.61
CA GLY A 142 12.01 10.65 -4.33
C GLY A 142 10.86 11.55 -4.78
N GLU A 143 11.13 12.55 -5.61
CA GLU A 143 10.15 13.35 -6.34
C GLU A 143 9.51 12.55 -7.49
N ILE A 144 8.26 12.88 -7.82
CA ILE A 144 7.57 12.28 -8.96
C ILE A 144 7.95 13.07 -10.23
N LEU A 145 8.61 12.40 -11.18
CA LEU A 145 8.99 12.97 -12.48
C LEU A 145 7.84 12.85 -13.50
N GLU A 146 7.13 11.73 -13.48
CA GLU A 146 6.02 11.42 -14.37
C GLU A 146 4.99 10.60 -13.60
N HIS A 147 3.70 10.84 -13.83
CA HIS A 147 2.65 9.97 -13.35
C HIS A 147 1.47 9.89 -14.31
N GLU A 148 0.83 8.73 -14.32
CA GLU A 148 -0.48 8.48 -14.90
C GLU A 148 -1.28 7.67 -13.89
N ILE A 149 -2.51 8.07 -13.62
CA ILE A 149 -3.46 7.26 -12.87
C ILE A 149 -4.85 7.43 -13.50
N ARG A 150 -5.55 6.32 -13.65
CA ARG A 150 -6.89 6.29 -14.22
C ARG A 150 -7.80 5.38 -13.43
N GLU A 151 -9.04 5.81 -13.28
CA GLU A 151 -10.12 4.97 -12.78
C GLU A 151 -10.47 3.91 -13.85
N VAL A 152 -10.75 2.70 -13.40
CA VAL A 152 -11.12 1.57 -14.27
C VAL A 152 -12.28 0.78 -13.67
N ASP A 153 -13.06 0.08 -14.50
CA ASP A 153 -14.17 -0.76 -14.02
C ASP A 153 -13.68 -2.11 -13.43
N HIS A 154 -12.55 -2.61 -13.95
CA HIS A 154 -11.99 -3.92 -13.66
C HIS A 154 -10.46 -3.87 -13.54
N ILE A 155 -9.91 -4.79 -12.72
CA ILE A 155 -8.46 -5.00 -12.48
C ILE A 155 -8.12 -6.43 -12.86
#